data_AF-A0A1R2CDG0-F1
#
_entry.id   AF-A0A1R2CDG0-F1
#
_cell.length_a   1.000
_cell.length_b   1.000
_cell.length_c   1.000
_cell.angle_alpha   90.00
_cell.angle_beta   90.00
_cell.angle_gamma   90.00
#
_symmetry.space_group_name_H-M   'P 1'
#
loop_
_entity.id
_entity.type
_entity.pdbx_description
1 polymer ?
#
loop_
_entity_poly.entity_id
_entity_poly.type
_entity_poly.pdbx_seq_one_letter_code
_entity_poly.pdbx_strand_id
1 'polypeptide(L)'
;MSGYNTSNGDYGKPWLSTQGQHPLKTQTEIKSYRKVAESDLMQKTGLKILKAKIMREKVIEDLENGEPEPYTYDPCVLFPKVTTLKIKAEEIKYPPPGLEGTTNPMYMTRNREYGRVKPSQQDISSKYFPITNKFTDSFVSERIPDTGLNTFLTPSRIHHLFDS
;
A
#
# COMPACT_ATOMS: atom_id res chain seq x y z
N MET A 1 -0.58 -26.56 -15.97
CA MET A 1 -1.26 -25.44 -16.65
C MET A 1 -0.21 -24.43 -17.10
N SER A 2 0.29 -24.55 -18.33
CA SER A 2 1.20 -23.56 -18.93
C SER A 2 0.55 -23.06 -20.22
N GLY A 3 0.12 -21.79 -20.21
CA GLY A 3 -0.42 -21.10 -21.38
C GLY A 3 0.66 -20.40 -22.22
N TYR A 4 1.93 -20.71 -21.95
CA TYR A 4 3.07 -20.20 -22.70
C TYR A 4 3.71 -21.35 -23.47
N ASN A 5 3.68 -21.25 -24.80
CA ASN A 5 4.75 -21.83 -25.59
C ASN A 5 5.83 -20.75 -25.63
N THR A 6 6.79 -20.80 -24.71
CA THR A 6 8.00 -20.00 -24.85
C THR A 6 8.71 -20.43 -26.13
N SER A 7 9.15 -19.49 -26.97
CA SER A 7 9.97 -19.75 -28.16
C SER A 7 11.32 -20.42 -27.83
N ASN A 8 11.60 -20.64 -26.55
CA ASN A 8 12.78 -21.35 -26.07
C ASN A 8 12.91 -22.79 -26.59
N GLY A 9 11.79 -23.43 -26.97
CA GLY A 9 11.81 -24.74 -27.64
C GLY A 9 11.83 -24.67 -29.19
N ASP A 10 11.79 -23.48 -29.77
CA ASP A 10 11.88 -23.26 -31.23
C ASP A 10 13.31 -22.91 -31.68
N TYR A 11 14.23 -22.70 -30.73
CA TYR A 11 15.65 -22.59 -31.04
C TYR A 11 16.14 -23.92 -31.65
N GLY A 12 16.65 -23.86 -32.87
CA GLY A 12 17.16 -25.03 -33.59
C GLY A 12 16.15 -25.74 -34.52
N LYS A 13 14.91 -25.25 -34.64
CA LYS A 13 14.02 -25.72 -35.72
C LYS A 13 14.50 -25.11 -37.04
N PRO A 14 14.78 -25.92 -38.08
CA PRO A 14 15.14 -25.37 -39.38
C PRO A 14 13.98 -24.54 -39.91
N TRP A 15 14.29 -23.35 -40.46
CA TRP A 15 13.31 -22.55 -41.19
C TRP A 15 12.73 -23.42 -42.30
N LEU A 16 11.46 -23.81 -42.18
CA LEU A 16 10.76 -24.57 -43.21
C LEU A 16 10.55 -23.64 -44.41
N SER A 17 11.43 -23.76 -45.40
CA SER A 17 11.24 -23.14 -46.70
C SER A 17 9.96 -23.71 -47.30
N THR A 18 8.96 -22.84 -47.43
CA THR A 18 7.75 -23.14 -48.20
C THR A 18 8.19 -23.14 -49.65
N GLN A 19 8.50 -24.32 -50.20
CA GLN A 19 8.94 -24.51 -51.60
C GLN A 19 7.85 -24.08 -52.60
N GLY A 20 7.54 -22.78 -52.67
CA GLY A 20 6.47 -22.19 -53.46
C GLY A 20 5.04 -22.44 -52.97
N GLN A 21 4.83 -23.14 -51.84
CA GLN A 21 3.49 -23.41 -51.31
C GLN A 21 3.07 -22.37 -50.26
N HIS A 22 1.76 -22.07 -50.20
CA HIS A 22 1.22 -21.13 -49.21
C HIS A 22 1.43 -21.67 -47.78
N PRO A 23 1.90 -20.87 -46.81
CA PRO A 23 2.28 -21.31 -45.46
C PRO A 23 1.13 -21.96 -44.65
N LEU A 24 -0.12 -21.72 -45.05
CA LEU A 24 -1.31 -22.36 -44.48
C LEU A 24 -1.41 -23.86 -44.79
N LYS A 25 -0.69 -24.38 -45.79
CA LYS A 25 -0.65 -25.82 -46.12
C LYS A 25 0.45 -26.58 -45.36
N THR A 26 1.41 -25.86 -44.78
CA THR A 26 2.59 -26.42 -44.12
C THR A 26 2.40 -26.55 -42.61
N GLN A 27 1.51 -25.74 -42.03
CA GLN A 27 1.10 -25.84 -40.62
C GLN A 27 -0.05 -26.85 -40.50
N THR A 28 0.16 -27.92 -39.73
CA THR A 28 -0.83 -29.01 -39.55
C THR A 28 -2.08 -28.59 -38.79
N GLU A 29 -2.05 -27.53 -37.98
CA GLU A 29 -3.24 -26.95 -37.35
C GLU A 29 -3.13 -25.43 -37.21
N ILE A 30 -4.02 -24.70 -37.88
CA ILE A 30 -4.21 -23.27 -37.66
C ILE A 30 -5.20 -23.11 -36.49
N LYS A 31 -4.78 -22.42 -35.43
CA LYS A 31 -5.65 -22.15 -34.28
C LYS A 31 -6.79 -21.22 -34.70
N SER A 32 -8.02 -21.58 -34.33
CA SER A 32 -9.19 -20.70 -34.46
C SER A 32 -9.01 -19.45 -33.59
N TYR A 33 -9.51 -18.30 -34.07
CA TYR A 33 -9.52 -17.03 -33.33
C TYR A 33 -10.09 -17.17 -31.92
N ARG A 34 -11.10 -18.03 -31.74
CA ARG A 34 -11.68 -18.30 -30.42
C ARG A 34 -10.65 -18.90 -29.45
N LYS A 35 -9.85 -19.87 -29.90
CA LYS A 35 -8.80 -20.50 -29.09
C LYS A 35 -7.69 -19.50 -28.73
N VAL A 36 -7.39 -18.55 -29.64
CA VAL A 36 -6.42 -17.48 -29.39
C VAL A 36 -6.96 -16.52 -28.32
N ALA A 37 -8.21 -16.09 -28.43
CA ALA A 37 -8.85 -15.21 -27.43
C ALA A 37 -8.96 -15.86 -26.04
N GLU A 38 -9.32 -17.16 -25.98
CA GLU A 38 -9.36 -17.92 -24.72
C GLU A 38 -7.97 -18.01 -24.08
N SER A 39 -6.90 -18.14 -24.88
CA SER A 39 -5.53 -18.16 -24.35
C SER A 39 -5.06 -16.80 -23.80
N ASP A 40 -5.43 -15.68 -24.44
CA ASP A 40 -5.13 -14.33 -23.94
C ASP A 40 -5.87 -14.04 -22.62
N LEU A 41 -7.12 -14.46 -22.51
CA LEU A 41 -7.88 -14.34 -21.26
C LEU A 41 -7.23 -15.12 -20.12
N MET A 42 -6.78 -16.36 -20.38
CA MET A 42 -6.05 -17.17 -19.39
C MET A 42 -4.71 -16.53 -18.97
N GLN A 43 -4.03 -15.82 -19.87
CA GLN A 43 -2.80 -15.10 -19.53
C GLN A 43 -3.08 -13.90 -18.64
N LYS A 44 -4.10 -13.10 -18.97
CA LYS A 44 -4.49 -11.94 -18.16
C LYS A 44 -4.90 -12.34 -16.75
N THR A 45 -5.62 -13.46 -16.60
CA THR A 45 -5.98 -13.98 -15.28
C THR A 45 -4.75 -14.54 -14.54
N GLY A 46 -3.87 -15.25 -15.23
CA GLY A 46 -2.60 -15.73 -14.68
C GLY A 46 -1.70 -14.62 -14.15
N LEU A 47 -1.57 -13.52 -14.89
CA LEU A 47 -0.79 -12.34 -14.47
C LEU A 47 -1.38 -11.68 -13.22
N LYS A 48 -2.71 -11.60 -13.11
CA LYS A 48 -3.38 -11.08 -11.91
C LYS A 48 -3.08 -11.95 -10.69
N ILE A 49 -3.14 -13.28 -10.84
CA ILE A 49 -2.83 -14.23 -9.77
C ILE A 49 -1.35 -14.10 -9.35
N LEU A 50 -0.45 -14.00 -10.32
CA LEU A 50 0.99 -13.87 -10.06
C LEU A 50 1.32 -12.55 -9.36
N LYS A 51 0.72 -11.43 -9.80
CA LYS A 51 0.83 -10.13 -9.11
C LYS A 51 0.34 -10.23 -7.67
N ALA A 52 -0.80 -10.87 -7.42
CA ALA A 52 -1.33 -11.04 -6.07
C ALA A 52 -0.40 -11.89 -5.18
N LYS A 53 0.24 -12.91 -5.76
CA LYS A 53 1.23 -13.74 -5.07
C LYS A 53 2.48 -12.93 -4.67
N ILE A 54 3.07 -12.19 -5.61
CA ILE A 54 4.24 -11.34 -5.37
C ILE A 54 3.94 -10.26 -4.31
N MET A 55 2.76 -9.64 -4.37
CA MET A 55 2.36 -8.65 -3.37
C MET A 55 2.29 -9.26 -1.97
N ARG A 56 1.79 -10.50 -1.82
CA ARG A 56 1.79 -11.19 -0.52
C ARG A 56 3.20 -11.53 -0.04
N GLU A 57 4.06 -12.00 -0.94
CA GLU A 57 5.46 -12.33 -0.61
C GLU A 57 6.21 -11.07 -0.12
N LYS A 58 6.06 -9.93 -0.82
CA LYS A 58 6.63 -8.65 -0.37
C LYS A 58 6.12 -8.19 0.99
N VAL A 59 4.82 -8.32 1.26
CA VAL A 59 4.26 -7.95 2.57
C VAL A 59 4.87 -8.79 3.70
N ILE A 60 5.19 -10.07 3.43
CA ILE A 60 5.86 -10.93 4.41
C ILE A 60 7.32 -10.48 4.60
N GLU A 61 8.04 -10.20 3.51
CA GLU A 61 9.42 -9.69 3.57
C GLU A 61 9.53 -8.35 4.32
N ASP A 62 8.63 -7.40 4.04
CA ASP A 62 8.58 -6.10 4.71
C ASP A 62 8.32 -6.26 6.23
N LEU A 63 7.50 -7.24 6.61
CA LEU A 63 7.21 -7.57 8.01
C LEU A 63 8.42 -8.21 8.73
N GLU A 64 9.17 -9.07 8.04
CA GLU A 64 10.41 -9.68 8.56
C GLU A 64 11.54 -8.65 8.72
N ASN A 65 11.63 -7.68 7.81
CA ASN A 65 12.62 -6.60 7.86
C ASN A 65 12.28 -5.53 8.91
N GLY A 66 11.14 -5.64 9.59
CA GLY A 66 10.70 -4.69 10.60
C GLY A 66 10.31 -3.33 10.01
N GLU A 67 10.06 -3.26 8.70
CA GLU A 67 9.53 -2.05 8.10
C GLU A 67 8.10 -1.84 8.58
N PRO A 68 7.73 -0.61 9.00
CA PRO A 68 6.36 -0.34 9.40
C PRO A 68 5.46 -0.57 8.20
N GLU A 69 4.44 -1.43 8.36
CA GLU A 69 3.44 -1.67 7.32
C GLU A 69 3.02 -0.32 6.71
N PRO A 70 3.13 -0.14 5.38
CA PRO A 70 2.77 1.12 4.75
C PRO A 70 1.32 1.40 5.11
N TYR A 71 1.12 2.46 5.90
CA TYR A 71 -0.20 2.96 6.24
C TYR A 71 -0.87 3.35 4.92
N THR A 72 -1.64 2.43 4.37
CA THR A 72 -2.41 2.67 3.17
C THR A 72 -3.67 3.35 3.66
N TYR A 73 -3.68 4.68 3.61
CA TYR A 73 -4.90 5.43 3.81
C TYR A 73 -5.84 5.09 2.66
N ASP A 74 -6.78 4.19 2.93
CA ASP A 74 -7.83 3.84 1.99
C ASP A 74 -9.14 4.47 2.49
N PRO A 75 -9.64 5.53 1.82
CA PRO A 75 -10.86 6.23 2.21
C PRO A 75 -12.12 5.35 2.09
N CYS A 76 -12.02 4.16 1.50
CA CYS A 76 -13.11 3.18 1.41
C CYS A 76 -13.12 2.18 2.59
N VAL A 77 -12.12 2.19 3.47
CA VAL A 77 -12.11 1.31 4.64
C VAL A 77 -13.04 1.90 5.70
N LEU A 78 -14.21 1.28 5.86
CA LEU A 78 -15.26 1.68 6.81
C LEU A 78 -14.79 1.76 8.27
N PHE A 79 -13.66 1.13 8.61
CA PHE A 79 -13.12 1.08 9.97
C PHE A 79 -11.61 1.34 9.99
N PRO A 80 -11.11 2.32 10.77
CA PRO A 80 -9.67 2.55 10.89
C PRO A 80 -8.95 1.29 11.40
N LYS A 81 -7.73 1.05 10.93
CA LYS A 81 -6.90 -0.09 11.36
C LYS A 81 -6.73 -0.06 12.88
N VAL A 82 -7.40 -0.98 13.57
CA VAL A 82 -7.34 -1.10 15.03
C VAL A 82 -5.94 -1.59 15.40
N THR A 83 -5.17 -0.78 16.11
CA THR A 83 -3.90 -1.22 16.68
C THR A 83 -4.15 -1.72 18.10
N THR A 84 -3.67 -2.92 18.42
CA THR A 84 -3.76 -3.47 19.78
C THR A 84 -2.64 -2.87 20.64
N LEU A 85 -3.01 -2.30 21.78
CA LEU A 85 -2.02 -1.85 22.76
C LEU A 85 -1.50 -3.07 23.53
N LYS A 86 -0.23 -3.42 23.34
CA LYS A 86 0.42 -4.58 23.97
C LYS A 86 1.14 -4.21 25.28
N ILE A 87 0.61 -3.24 26.03
CA ILE A 87 1.22 -2.78 27.29
C ILE A 87 0.58 -3.52 28.45
N LYS A 88 1.39 -4.14 29.31
CA LYS A 88 0.91 -4.69 30.58
C LYS A 88 1.03 -3.64 31.69
N ALA A 89 0.06 -3.59 32.59
CA ALA A 89 0.07 -2.67 33.73
C ALA A 89 1.34 -2.81 34.60
N GLU A 90 1.88 -4.03 34.71
CA GLU A 90 3.10 -4.34 35.45
C GLU A 90 4.37 -3.68 34.88
N GLU A 91 4.37 -3.38 33.58
CA GLU A 91 5.50 -2.77 32.88
C GLU A 91 5.57 -1.25 33.14
N ILE A 92 4.49 -0.65 33.65
CA ILE A 92 4.40 0.79 33.92
C ILE A 92 5.16 1.11 35.22
N LYS A 93 6.30 1.78 35.07
CA LYS A 93 7.16 2.23 36.18
C LYS A 93 7.04 3.73 36.38
N TYR A 94 6.91 4.15 37.63
CA TYR A 94 6.92 5.55 38.04
C TYR A 94 8.28 5.89 38.65
N PRO A 95 8.82 7.08 38.38
CA PRO A 95 10.08 7.51 38.98
C PRO A 95 9.92 7.65 40.51
N PRO A 96 10.94 7.29 41.30
CA PRO A 96 10.92 7.52 42.73
C PRO A 96 10.97 9.02 43.04
N PRO A 97 10.35 9.47 44.14
CA PRO A 97 10.38 10.87 44.55
C PRO A 97 11.82 11.28 44.93
N GLY A 98 12.28 12.42 44.40
CA GLY A 98 13.65 12.90 44.59
C GLY A 98 13.93 13.62 45.92
N LEU A 99 12.93 13.79 46.78
CA LEU A 99 13.07 14.48 48.07
C LEU A 99 12.97 13.47 49.22
N GLU A 100 13.93 13.50 50.15
CA GLU A 100 13.90 12.63 51.33
C GLU A 100 12.75 13.02 52.28
N GLY A 101 12.19 12.03 52.99
CA GLY A 101 11.02 12.24 53.87
C GLY A 101 9.67 12.36 53.13
N THR A 102 9.65 12.18 51.81
CA THR A 102 8.43 12.19 50.98
C THR A 102 7.43 11.09 51.32
N THR A 103 7.88 10.01 51.96
CA THR A 103 7.07 8.89 52.42
C THR A 103 6.35 9.18 53.73
N ASN A 104 6.71 10.25 54.45
CA ASN A 104 6.06 10.61 55.70
C ASN A 104 4.69 11.26 55.42
N PRO A 105 3.59 10.70 55.94
CA PRO A 105 2.24 11.23 55.72
C PRO A 105 2.07 12.68 56.20
N MET A 106 2.83 13.12 57.22
CA MET A 106 2.77 14.49 57.73
C MET A 106 3.29 15.54 56.73
N TYR A 107 4.17 15.13 55.81
CA TYR A 107 4.78 16.01 54.81
C TYR A 107 4.20 15.79 53.41
N MET A 108 3.01 15.18 53.31
CA MET A 108 2.35 14.92 52.03
C MET A 108 1.62 16.17 51.52
N THR A 109 2.11 16.74 50.42
CA THR A 109 1.45 17.86 49.73
C THR A 109 0.40 17.37 48.74
N ARG A 110 -0.67 18.12 48.49
CA ARG A 110 -1.73 17.76 47.51
C ARG A 110 -1.20 17.40 46.12
N ASN A 111 -0.16 18.10 45.65
CA ASN A 111 0.43 17.83 44.33
C ASN A 111 1.09 16.45 44.22
N ARG A 112 1.36 15.76 45.34
CA ARG A 112 1.90 14.38 45.34
C ARG A 112 0.83 13.32 45.12
N GLU A 113 -0.43 13.69 45.12
CA GLU A 113 -1.52 12.75 44.87
C GLU A 113 -1.56 12.33 43.39
N TYR A 114 -1.13 13.23 42.49
CA TYR A 114 -0.95 12.92 41.08
C TYR A 114 0.14 11.86 40.87
N GLY A 115 -0.18 10.80 40.13
CA GLY A 115 0.77 9.74 39.80
C GLY A 115 1.13 8.80 40.96
N ARG A 116 0.49 8.92 42.12
CA ARG A 116 0.67 8.00 43.26
C ARG A 116 0.12 6.61 42.97
N VAL A 117 -1.06 6.55 42.35
CA VAL A 117 -1.75 5.29 42.04
C VAL A 117 -1.33 4.82 40.66
N LYS A 118 -0.88 3.56 40.57
CA LYS A 118 -0.59 2.93 39.28
C LYS A 118 -1.89 2.49 38.62
N PRO A 119 -2.03 2.66 37.29
CA PRO A 119 -3.19 2.17 36.58
C PRO A 119 -3.27 0.65 36.66
N SER A 120 -4.48 0.14 36.81
CA SER A 120 -4.78 -1.28 36.69
C SER A 120 -4.85 -1.69 35.22
N GLN A 121 -4.82 -2.99 34.93
CA GLN A 121 -4.97 -3.48 33.56
C GLN A 121 -6.33 -3.11 32.94
N GLN A 122 -7.35 -2.89 33.76
CA GLN A 122 -8.69 -2.50 33.32
C GLN A 122 -8.74 -1.04 32.87
N ASP A 123 -7.84 -0.20 33.40
CA ASP A 123 -7.72 1.22 33.02
C ASP A 123 -7.02 1.38 31.66
N ILE A 124 -6.29 0.36 31.20
CA ILE A 124 -5.55 0.37 29.93
C ILE A 124 -6.48 -0.09 28.82
N SER A 125 -6.69 0.76 27.81
CA SER A 125 -7.48 0.40 26.63
C SER A 125 -6.83 -0.76 25.87
N SER A 126 -7.63 -1.74 25.46
CA SER A 126 -7.18 -2.84 24.59
C SER A 126 -6.88 -2.39 23.16
N LYS A 127 -7.49 -1.28 22.73
CA LYS A 127 -7.44 -0.77 21.35
C LYS A 127 -7.00 0.69 21.33
N TYR A 128 -6.17 1.04 20.37
CA TYR A 128 -5.74 2.41 20.11
C TYR A 128 -5.83 2.73 18.62
N PHE A 129 -6.26 3.96 18.35
CA PHE A 129 -6.46 4.49 17.01
C PHE A 129 -5.54 5.70 16.83
N PRO A 130 -4.26 5.49 16.48
CA PRO A 130 -3.35 6.60 16.24
C PRO A 130 -3.84 7.40 15.03
N ILE A 131 -4.09 8.69 15.24
CA ILE A 131 -4.25 9.63 14.14
C ILE A 131 -2.84 10.03 13.71
N THR A 132 -2.48 9.74 12.46
CA THR A 132 -1.19 10.15 11.91
C THR A 132 -1.37 11.39 11.05
N ASN A 133 -0.59 12.44 11.32
CA ASN A 133 -0.60 13.68 10.54
C ASN A 133 0.47 13.68 9.45
N LYS A 134 1.12 12.55 9.14
CA LYS A 134 2.26 12.48 8.21
C LYS A 134 1.96 13.06 6.82
N PHE A 135 0.74 12.87 6.34
CA PHE A 135 0.31 13.42 5.06
C PHE A 135 0.12 14.94 5.15
N THR A 136 -0.58 15.40 6.18
CA THR A 136 -0.95 16.82 6.31
C THR A 136 0.20 17.71 6.76
N ASP A 137 1.19 17.14 7.46
CA ASP A 137 2.41 17.83 7.92
C ASP A 137 3.29 18.29 6.75
N SER A 138 3.15 17.65 5.58
CA SER A 138 3.89 18.04 4.37
C SER A 138 3.30 19.27 3.65
N PHE A 139 2.06 19.67 3.98
CA PHE A 139 1.46 20.84 3.38
C PHE A 139 2.09 22.10 3.96
N VAL A 140 2.49 23.02 3.07
CA VAL A 140 2.89 24.36 3.48
C VAL A 140 1.66 25.04 4.08
N SER A 141 1.75 25.40 5.36
CA SER A 141 0.66 25.89 6.22
C SER A 141 0.04 27.24 5.79
N GLU A 142 0.40 27.79 4.64
CA GLU A 142 0.00 29.12 4.20
C GLU A 142 -0.85 29.07 2.94
N ARG A 143 -1.61 30.13 2.70
CA ARG A 143 -2.26 30.35 1.40
C ARG A 143 -1.15 30.51 0.36
N ILE A 144 -0.94 29.49 -0.46
CA ILE A 144 -0.03 29.58 -1.61
C ILE A 144 -0.55 30.70 -2.52
N PRO A 145 0.20 31.81 -2.71
CA PRO A 145 -0.23 32.87 -3.59
C PRO A 145 -0.23 32.34 -5.03
N ASP A 146 -1.30 32.61 -5.78
CA ASP A 146 -1.34 32.29 -7.20
C ASP A 146 -0.47 33.32 -7.96
N THR A 147 0.75 32.91 -8.31
CA THR A 147 1.69 33.71 -9.10
C THR A 147 1.70 33.29 -10.58
N GLY A 148 0.71 32.50 -11.02
CA GLY A 148 0.61 32.06 -12.41
C GLY A 148 0.23 33.19 -13.37
N LEU A 149 0.85 33.23 -14.55
CA LEU A 149 0.35 34.04 -15.66
C LEU A 149 -0.75 33.24 -16.39
N ASN A 150 -1.89 33.88 -16.63
CA ASN A 150 -2.92 33.27 -17.48
C ASN A 150 -2.44 33.24 -18.92
N THR A 151 -2.05 32.05 -19.39
CA THR A 151 -1.63 31.78 -20.77
C THR A 151 -2.72 31.09 -21.59
N PHE A 152 -3.93 31.00 -21.04
CA PHE A 152 -5.05 30.35 -21.71
C PHE A 152 -5.49 31.19 -22.92
N LEU A 153 -5.27 30.65 -24.11
CA LEU A 153 -5.88 31.18 -25.34
C LEU A 153 -7.39 31.00 -25.23
N THR A 154 -8.15 32.08 -25.31
CA THR A 154 -9.61 31.99 -25.22
C THR A 154 -10.15 31.35 -26.51
N PRO A 155 -10.71 30.13 -26.47
CA PRO A 155 -11.25 29.51 -27.66
C PRO A 155 -12.51 30.28 -28.07
N SER A 156 -12.57 30.70 -29.33
CA SER A 156 -13.75 31.36 -29.86
C SER A 156 -14.78 30.28 -30.24
N ARG A 157 -16.03 30.42 -29.79
CA ARG A 157 -17.13 29.50 -30.18
C ARG A 157 -17.55 29.60 -31.66
N ILE A 158 -16.96 30.53 -32.41
CA ILE A 158 -17.38 30.93 -33.76
C ILE A 158 -16.31 30.60 -34.81
N HIS A 159 -15.02 30.72 -34.47
CA HIS A 159 -13.92 30.47 -35.39
C HIS A 159 -13.13 29.24 -34.97
N HIS A 160 -13.27 28.16 -35.74
CA HIS A 160 -12.56 26.89 -35.57
C HIS A 160 -11.06 26.93 -35.93
N LEU A 161 -10.52 28.11 -36.26
CA LEU A 161 -9.13 28.28 -36.71
C LEU A 161 -8.10 28.08 -35.59
N PHE A 162 -8.52 28.14 -34.32
CA PHE A 162 -7.66 27.94 -33.14
C PHE A 162 -8.17 26.84 -32.20
N ASP A 163 -9.12 26.01 -32.63
CA ASP A 163 -9.50 24.78 -31.93
C ASP A 163 -8.51 23.68 -32.37
N SER A 164 -7.48 23.41 -31.56
CA SER A 164 -6.61 22.24 -31.69
C SER A 164 -7.17 21.04 -30.93
#